data_AF-A0A1X0A0C2-F1
#
_entry.id   AF-A0A1X0A0C2-F1
#
_cell.length_a   1.000
_cell.length_b   1.000
_cell.length_c   1.000
_cell.angle_alpha   90.00
_cell.angle_beta   90.00
_cell.angle_gamma   90.00
#
_symmetry.space_group_name_H-M   'P 1'
#
loop_
_entity.id
_entity.type
_entity.pdbx_description
1 polymer ?
#
loop_
_entity_poly.entity_id
_entity_poly.type
_entity_poly.pdbx_seq_one_letter_code
_entity_poly.pdbx_strand_id
1 'polypeptide(L)'
;MSDNGSDPNDFAVTFVQHAKGRANDDATAKLKEVVEAVNRTGKPGKVVVELTVKPVPNIAGTFSLEDKITYTLPKEPRKSMWFGTDDGRLTRNQPGLYGPVSAATMPAPDGKSAGAGHD
;
A
#
# COMPACT_ATOMS: atom_id res chain seq x y z
N MET A 1 8.28 -29.11 25.76
CA MET A 1 9.10 -28.65 24.62
C MET A 1 9.23 -29.84 23.71
N SER A 2 8.42 -29.92 22.65
CA SER A 2 8.49 -31.06 21.72
C SER A 2 9.76 -30.93 20.89
N ASP A 3 10.50 -32.02 20.84
CA ASP A 3 11.74 -32.18 20.10
C ASP A 3 11.47 -31.98 18.60
N ASN A 4 11.88 -30.84 18.06
CA ASN A 4 11.80 -30.50 16.63
C ASN A 4 12.97 -31.17 15.88
N GLY A 5 13.12 -32.48 16.02
CA GLY A 5 13.90 -33.25 15.06
C GLY A 5 13.25 -33.07 13.69
N SER A 6 13.98 -32.52 12.71
CA SER A 6 13.46 -32.20 11.38
C SER A 6 12.92 -33.45 10.70
N ASP A 7 11.62 -33.72 10.87
CA ASP A 7 10.92 -34.72 10.08
C ASP A 7 10.99 -34.24 8.62
N PRO A 8 11.58 -35.02 7.70
CA PRO A 8 11.63 -34.65 6.29
C PRO A 8 10.24 -34.47 5.68
N ASN A 9 9.19 -34.92 6.36
CA ASN A 9 7.79 -34.78 5.96
C ASN A 9 7.04 -33.70 6.75
N ASP A 10 7.73 -32.85 7.52
CA ASP A 10 7.07 -31.71 8.15
C ASP A 10 6.41 -30.81 7.10
N PHE A 11 5.33 -30.14 7.50
CA PHE A 11 4.57 -29.25 6.62
C PHE A 11 5.45 -28.16 6.01
N ALA A 12 6.32 -27.53 6.81
CA ALA A 12 7.18 -26.47 6.30
C ALA A 12 8.17 -27.00 5.27
N VAL A 13 8.74 -28.18 5.51
CA VAL A 13 9.65 -28.86 4.58
C VAL A 13 8.93 -29.22 3.28
N THR A 14 7.74 -29.79 3.37
CA THR A 14 6.90 -30.14 2.22
C THR A 14 6.55 -28.90 1.39
N PHE A 15 6.17 -27.80 2.05
CA PHE A 15 5.84 -26.54 1.37
C PHE A 15 7.04 -25.92 0.67
N VAL A 16 8.23 -25.94 1.29
CA VAL A 16 9.47 -25.44 0.67
C VAL A 16 9.91 -26.31 -0.51
N GLN A 17 9.59 -27.60 -0.52
CA GLN A 17 9.91 -28.47 -1.66
C GLN A 17 8.86 -28.41 -2.78
N HIS A 18 7.62 -28.06 -2.44
CA HIS A 18 6.51 -27.98 -3.39
C HIS A 18 6.81 -27.03 -4.56
N ALA A 19 6.37 -27.42 -5.76
CA ALA A 19 6.60 -26.69 -6.99
C ALA A 19 8.08 -26.31 -7.25
N LYS A 20 9.04 -27.11 -6.75
CA LYS A 20 10.49 -26.84 -6.78
C LYS A 20 10.88 -25.56 -6.02
N GLY A 21 10.19 -25.27 -4.91
CA GLY A 21 10.42 -24.08 -4.08
C GLY A 21 9.68 -22.82 -4.51
N ARG A 22 9.09 -22.80 -5.71
CA ARG A 22 8.43 -21.60 -6.24
C ARG A 22 7.30 -21.08 -5.35
N ALA A 23 6.51 -21.97 -4.76
CA ALA A 23 5.42 -21.56 -3.87
C ALA A 23 5.94 -20.80 -2.63
N ASN A 24 7.06 -21.26 -2.06
CA ASN A 24 7.70 -20.57 -0.95
C ASN A 24 8.32 -19.23 -1.39
N ASP A 25 8.98 -19.20 -2.53
CA ASP A 25 9.60 -17.97 -3.06
C ASP A 25 8.56 -16.90 -3.35
N ASP A 26 7.44 -17.27 -3.98
CA ASP A 26 6.32 -16.38 -4.27
C ASP A 26 5.68 -15.88 -2.97
N ALA A 27 5.40 -16.77 -2.01
CA ALA A 27 4.86 -16.38 -0.72
C ALA A 27 5.80 -15.41 0.04
N THR A 28 7.11 -15.66 -0.02
CA THR A 28 8.14 -14.81 0.58
C THR A 28 8.17 -13.42 -0.06
N ALA A 29 8.13 -13.36 -1.40
CA ALA A 29 8.08 -12.09 -2.13
C ALA A 29 6.82 -11.28 -1.79
N LYS A 30 5.65 -11.92 -1.74
CA LYS A 30 4.39 -11.25 -1.38
C LYS A 30 4.33 -10.81 0.08
N LEU A 31 4.91 -11.60 0.98
CA LEU A 31 5.04 -11.21 2.37
C LEU A 31 5.89 -9.94 2.51
N LYS A 32 7.01 -9.85 1.80
CA LYS A 32 7.84 -8.64 1.79
C LYS A 32 7.05 -7.41 1.31
N GLU A 33 6.35 -7.51 0.18
CA GLU A 33 5.52 -6.41 -0.34
C GLU A 33 4.45 -5.96 0.68
N VAL A 34 3.79 -6.92 1.34
CA VAL A 34 2.77 -6.63 2.35
C VAL A 34 3.38 -5.94 3.57
N VAL A 35 4.51 -6.44 4.09
CA VAL A 35 5.19 -5.84 5.25
C VAL A 35 5.63 -4.41 4.97
N GLU A 36 6.22 -4.16 3.80
CA GLU A 36 6.62 -2.80 3.38
C GLU A 36 5.41 -1.86 3.31
N ALA A 37 4.29 -2.31 2.75
CA ALA A 37 3.08 -1.51 2.65
C ALA A 37 2.41 -1.27 4.02
N VAL A 38 2.44 -2.26 4.92
CA VAL A 38 1.96 -2.12 6.31
C VAL A 38 2.80 -1.10 7.06
N ASN A 39 4.13 -1.19 6.94
CA ASN A 39 5.05 -0.26 7.58
C ASN A 39 4.84 1.18 7.10
N ARG A 40 4.64 1.38 5.79
CA ARG A 40 4.38 2.71 5.22
C ARG A 40 3.04 3.31 5.63
N THR A 41 1.99 2.50 5.71
CA THR A 41 0.60 2.99 5.87
C THR A 41 0.05 2.89 7.29
N GLY A 42 0.70 2.10 8.17
CA GLY A 42 0.21 1.76 9.51
C GLY A 42 -1.06 0.92 9.52
N LYS A 43 -1.49 0.39 8.38
CA LYS A 43 -2.75 -0.36 8.21
C LYS A 43 -2.49 -1.84 7.97
N PRO A 44 -3.42 -2.73 8.35
CA PRO A 44 -3.23 -4.16 8.18
C PRO A 44 -3.21 -4.57 6.70
N GLY A 45 -2.35 -5.54 6.40
CA GLY A 45 -2.27 -6.25 5.12
C GLY A 45 -2.43 -7.75 5.34
N LYS A 46 -2.55 -8.52 4.27
CA LYS A 46 -2.83 -9.97 4.34
C LYS A 46 -2.04 -10.73 3.28
N VAL A 47 -1.53 -11.91 3.64
CA VAL A 47 -1.08 -12.95 2.71
C VAL A 47 -1.83 -14.23 3.03
N VAL A 48 -2.26 -14.96 2.02
CA VAL A 48 -2.94 -16.26 2.13
C VAL A 48 -2.23 -17.24 1.22
N VAL A 49 -1.79 -18.35 1.81
CA VAL A 49 -1.32 -19.53 1.09
C VAL A 49 -2.43 -20.57 1.18
N GLU A 50 -3.06 -20.84 0.04
CA GLU A 50 -4.10 -21.86 -0.09
C GLU A 50 -3.50 -23.08 -0.78
N LEU A 51 -3.64 -24.25 -0.15
CA LEU A 51 -3.18 -25.52 -0.70
C LEU A 51 -4.40 -26.42 -0.92
N THR A 52 -4.58 -26.87 -2.16
CA THR A 52 -5.65 -27.80 -2.54
C THR A 52 -5.05 -29.16 -2.83
N VAL A 53 -5.48 -30.17 -2.08
CA VAL A 53 -5.05 -31.56 -2.25
C VAL A 53 -6.15 -32.32 -3.00
N LYS A 54 -5.80 -32.99 -4.10
CA LYS A 54 -6.74 -33.82 -4.88
C LYS A 54 -6.17 -35.22 -5.09
N PRO A 55 -6.98 -36.29 -5.02
CA PRO A 55 -6.51 -37.61 -5.40
C PRO A 55 -6.22 -37.67 -6.90
N VAL A 56 -5.17 -38.39 -7.29
CA VAL A 56 -4.89 -38.66 -8.71
C VAL A 56 -5.74 -39.85 -9.17
N PRO A 57 -6.59 -39.69 -10.19
CA PRO A 57 -7.44 -40.77 -10.68
C PRO A 57 -6.61 -41.99 -11.10
N ASN A 58 -7.10 -43.18 -10.76
CA ASN A 58 -6.51 -44.47 -11.14
C ASN A 58 -5.12 -44.77 -10.55
N ILE A 59 -4.63 -43.97 -9.60
CA ILE A 59 -3.37 -44.24 -8.88
C ILE A 59 -3.63 -44.19 -7.37
N ALA A 60 -3.76 -45.36 -6.76
CA ALA A 60 -4.03 -45.49 -5.33
C ALA A 60 -2.91 -44.83 -4.50
N GLY A 61 -3.30 -44.07 -3.47
CA GLY A 61 -2.37 -43.41 -2.56
C GLY A 61 -1.60 -42.22 -3.15
N THR A 62 -1.95 -41.75 -4.34
CA THR A 62 -1.29 -40.60 -4.98
C THR A 62 -2.19 -39.37 -4.95
N PHE A 63 -1.60 -38.22 -4.61
CA PHE A 63 -2.29 -36.94 -4.52
C PHE A 63 -1.56 -35.88 -5.32
N SER A 64 -2.31 -34.98 -5.97
CA SER A 64 -1.79 -33.74 -6.51
C SER A 64 -1.97 -32.62 -5.49
N LEU A 65 -0.95 -31.80 -5.35
CA LEU A 65 -0.96 -30.60 -4.52
C LEU A 65 -0.96 -29.38 -5.45
N GLU A 66 -2.01 -28.58 -5.37
CA GLU A 66 -2.11 -27.30 -6.06
C GLU A 66 -1.96 -26.18 -5.03
N ASP A 67 -1.23 -25.12 -5.38
CA ASP A 67 -1.07 -23.94 -4.54
C ASP A 67 -1.70 -22.70 -5.17
N LYS A 68 -2.17 -21.80 -4.32
CA LYS A 68 -2.68 -20.49 -4.69
C LYS A 68 -2.28 -19.47 -3.63
N ILE A 69 -1.45 -18.52 -4.03
CA ILE A 69 -0.95 -17.47 -3.16
C ILE A 69 -1.66 -16.18 -3.50
N THR A 70 -2.40 -15.63 -2.54
CA THR A 70 -3.10 -14.34 -2.69
C THR A 70 -2.67 -13.37 -1.60
N TYR A 71 -2.73 -12.08 -1.90
CA TYR A 71 -2.33 -11.05 -0.96
C TYR A 71 -3.19 -9.79 -1.11
N THR A 72 -3.31 -9.04 -0.02
CA THR A 72 -3.99 -7.76 0.01
C THR A 72 -3.04 -6.73 0.60
N LEU A 73 -2.66 -5.77 -0.24
CA LEU A 73 -1.90 -4.62 0.20
C LEU A 73 -2.83 -3.64 0.94
N PRO A 74 -2.38 -3.04 2.04
CA PRO A 74 -3.07 -1.93 2.66
C PRO A 74 -3.33 -0.82 1.64
N LYS A 75 -4.58 -0.41 1.48
CA LYS A 75 -4.94 0.72 0.62
C LYS A 75 -4.75 2.02 1.40
N GLU A 76 -3.86 2.87 0.92
CA GLU A 76 -3.82 4.27 1.33
C GLU A 76 -5.10 4.95 0.82
N PRO A 77 -5.98 5.44 1.71
CA PRO A 77 -7.15 6.15 1.26
C PRO A 77 -6.66 7.41 0.55
N ARG A 78 -7.00 7.57 -0.73
CA ARG A 78 -6.76 8.83 -1.45
C ARG A 78 -7.60 9.91 -0.81
N LYS A 79 -7.03 10.59 0.18
CA LYS A 79 -7.66 11.72 0.85
C LYS A 79 -7.14 13.00 0.23
N SER A 80 -8.05 13.86 -0.18
CA SER A 80 -7.77 15.24 -0.53
C SER A 80 -8.72 16.08 0.33
N MET A 81 -8.20 17.15 0.94
CA MET A 81 -9.05 18.13 1.60
C MET A 81 -9.65 19.04 0.54
N TRP A 82 -10.94 19.32 0.72
CA TRP A 82 -11.76 20.18 -0.13
C TRP A 82 -12.56 21.10 0.77
N PHE A 83 -12.90 22.28 0.26
CA PHE A 83 -13.81 23.21 0.93
C PHE A 83 -15.19 23.09 0.29
N GLY A 84 -16.24 23.21 1.12
CA GLY A 84 -17.62 23.31 0.63
C GLY A 84 -17.94 24.72 0.19
N THR A 85 -18.69 24.86 -0.90
CA THR A 85 -19.28 26.14 -1.35
C THR A 85 -20.74 26.23 -0.92
N ASP A 86 -21.29 27.44 -0.85
CA ASP A 86 -22.68 27.69 -0.41
C ASP A 86 -23.74 27.08 -1.35
N ASP A 87 -23.40 26.87 -2.63
CA ASP A 87 -24.22 26.16 -3.62
C ASP A 87 -24.08 24.63 -3.55
N GLY A 88 -23.41 24.11 -2.52
CA GLY A 88 -23.31 22.68 -2.24
C GLY A 88 -22.28 21.93 -3.09
N ARG A 89 -21.28 22.62 -3.63
CA ARG A 89 -20.20 22.02 -4.45
C ARG A 89 -18.89 21.96 -3.66
N LEU A 90 -17.89 21.31 -4.25
CA LEU A 90 -16.53 21.22 -3.69
C LEU A 90 -15.56 22.09 -4.48
N THR A 91 -14.69 22.80 -3.76
CA THR A 91 -13.66 23.65 -4.35
C THR A 91 -12.30 23.44 -3.66
N ARG A 92 -11.22 23.73 -4.40
CA ARG A 92 -9.84 23.76 -3.87
C ARG A 92 -9.49 25.10 -3.20
N ASN A 93 -10.25 26.15 -3.49
CA ASN A 93 -10.02 27.49 -2.97
C ASN A 93 -10.83 27.68 -1.70
N GLN A 94 -10.22 28.10 -0.59
CA GLN A 94 -10.97 28.38 0.64
C GLN A 94 -11.94 29.55 0.42
N PRO A 95 -13.25 29.35 0.58
CA PRO A 95 -14.22 30.44 0.57
C PRO A 95 -13.90 31.43 1.69
N GLY A 96 -13.81 32.72 1.36
CA GLY A 96 -13.57 33.79 2.34
C GLY A 96 -12.11 34.04 2.75
N LEU A 97 -11.13 33.24 2.29
CA LEU A 97 -9.71 33.50 2.60
C LEU A 97 -9.15 34.70 1.81
N TYR A 98 -9.67 34.92 0.61
CA TYR A 98 -9.55 36.20 -0.08
C TYR A 98 -10.93 36.85 -0.03
N GLY A 99 -11.15 37.75 0.92
CA GLY A 99 -12.17 38.79 0.75
C GLY A 99 -11.89 39.60 -0.52
N PRO A 100 -12.82 40.45 -0.99
CA PRO A 100 -12.56 41.31 -2.14
C PRO A 100 -11.34 42.19 -1.81
N VAL A 101 -10.17 41.79 -2.32
CA VAL A 101 -8.99 42.66 -2.36
C VAL A 101 -9.31 43.69 -3.43
N SER A 102 -10.01 44.75 -3.02
CA SER A 102 -10.09 45.95 -3.82
C SER A 102 -8.65 46.44 -4.04
N ALA A 103 -8.33 46.90 -5.25
CA ALA A 103 -7.03 47.50 -5.54
C ALA A 103 -6.67 48.68 -4.60
N ALA A 104 -7.63 49.19 -3.83
CA ALA A 104 -7.45 50.21 -2.81
C ALA A 104 -6.83 49.71 -1.49
N THR A 105 -6.73 48.40 -1.26
CA THR A 105 -6.18 47.81 -0.02
C THR A 105 -4.77 47.22 -0.20
N MET A 106 -4.24 47.22 -1.43
CA MET A 106 -2.80 47.02 -1.61
C MET A 106 -2.09 48.26 -1.03
N PRO A 107 -1.15 48.12 -0.09
CA PRO A 107 -0.25 49.22 0.22
C PRO A 107 0.34 49.66 -1.11
N ALA A 108 0.20 50.94 -1.47
CA ALA A 108 0.88 51.48 -2.63
C ALA A 108 2.35 51.02 -2.56
N PRO A 109 2.97 50.59 -3.67
CA PRO A 109 4.39 50.34 -3.66
C PRO A 109 5.03 51.65 -3.16
N ASP A 110 5.56 51.62 -1.93
CA ASP A 110 6.19 52.78 -1.30
C ASP A 110 7.24 53.25 -2.30
N GLY A 111 6.95 54.36 -2.97
CA GLY A 111 7.74 54.96 -4.05
C GLY A 111 9.06 55.54 -3.56
N LYS A 112 9.67 54.94 -2.53
CA LYS A 112 11.08 55.15 -2.21
C LYS A 112 11.91 54.37 -3.22
N SER A 113 12.13 55.02 -4.37
CA SER A 113 13.29 54.80 -5.22
C SER A 113 14.53 54.62 -4.35
N ALA A 114 15.05 53.40 -4.29
CA ALA A 114 16.41 53.17 -3.84
C ALA A 114 17.35 53.68 -4.94
N GLY A 115 17.80 54.93 -4.78
CA GLY A 115 19.05 55.49 -5.28
C GLY A 115 19.39 55.32 -6.76
N ALA A 116 19.03 56.32 -7.58
CA ALA A 116 19.92 56.72 -8.67
C ALA A 116 21.05 57.55 -8.03
N GLY A 117 22.27 56.99 -8.01
CA GLY A 117 23.48 57.74 -7.70
C GLY A 117 23.72 58.78 -8.79
N HIS A 118 23.92 60.02 -8.35
CA HIS A 118 24.44 61.11 -9.16
C HIS A 118 25.97 60.94 -9.26
N ASP A 119 26.48 61.23 -10.46
CA ASP A 119 27.88 61.42 -10.86
C ASP A 119 28.76 62.20 -9.87
#